data_AF-A0A1Y1JS92-F1
#
_entry.id   AF-A0A1Y1JS92-F1
#
_cell.length_a   1.000
_cell.length_b   1.000
_cell.length_c   1.000
_cell.angle_alpha   90.00
_cell.angle_beta   90.00
_cell.angle_gamma   90.00
#
_symmetry.space_group_name_H-M   'P 1'
#
loop_
_entity.id
_entity.type
_entity.pdbx_description
1 polymer ?
#
loop_
_entity_poly.entity_id
_entity_poly.type
_entity_poly.pdbx_seq_one_letter_code
_entity_poly.pdbx_strand_id
1 'polypeptide(L)'
;MNKATFSTVKYVCVPSPMTLNRNMRRFNMAENDRKIFFSFNLLSVFLFTLPIIYLTKANYKICEENEIIYNKLNGTGINIKKGIFSN
;
A
#
# COMPACT_ATOMS: atom_id res chain seq x y z
N MET A 1 -6.66 15.48 16.59
CA MET A 1 -5.73 15.36 15.43
C MET A 1 -4.65 14.34 15.79
N ASN A 2 -4.77 13.11 15.29
CA ASN A 2 -3.91 11.98 15.66
C ASN A 2 -2.52 12.11 15.00
N LYS A 3 -1.50 12.37 15.82
CA LYS A 3 -0.08 12.15 15.49
C LYS A 3 0.26 10.70 15.81
N ALA A 4 0.13 9.80 14.85
CA ALA A 4 0.55 8.40 15.04
C ALA A 4 1.12 7.82 13.74
N THR A 5 2.38 8.14 13.39
CA THR A 5 3.12 7.40 12.35
C THR A 5 4.66 7.56 12.36
N PHE A 6 5.29 8.02 13.45
CA PHE A 6 6.76 8.22 13.46
C PHE A 6 7.54 7.43 14.53
N SER A 7 6.90 6.53 15.30
CA SER A 7 7.57 5.87 16.44
C SER A 7 8.24 4.52 16.14
N THR A 8 7.97 3.88 15.00
CA THR A 8 8.49 2.53 14.70
C THR A 8 9.88 2.49 14.06
N VAL A 9 10.41 3.63 13.60
CA VAL A 9 11.72 3.65 12.91
C VAL A 9 12.91 3.67 13.88
N LYS A 10 12.71 4.01 15.16
CA LYS A 10 13.81 4.12 16.14
C LYS A 10 14.46 2.78 16.51
N TYR A 11 13.77 1.66 16.36
CA TYR A 11 14.24 0.34 16.83
C TYR A 11 14.57 -0.63 15.69
N VAL A 12 14.41 -0.20 14.44
CA VAL A 12 14.78 -1.02 13.29
C VAL A 12 16.13 -0.51 12.80
N CYS A 13 17.19 -1.30 12.98
CA CYS A 13 18.48 -1.03 12.35
C CYS A 13 18.29 -1.04 10.84
N VAL A 14 18.12 0.15 10.26
CA VAL A 14 18.09 0.33 8.82
C VAL A 14 19.47 -0.06 8.31
N PRO A 15 19.60 -1.01 7.36
CA PRO A 15 20.89 -1.42 6.84
C PRO A 15 21.69 -0.19 6.41
N SER A 16 23.00 -0.15 6.66
CA SER A 16 23.86 0.99 6.26
C SER A 16 23.71 1.38 4.77
N PRO A 17 23.48 0.46 3.81
CA PRO A 17 23.20 0.84 2.43
C PRO A 17 21.86 1.60 2.26
N MET A 18 20.94 1.44 3.21
CA MET A 18 19.63 2.07 3.24
C MET A 18 19.60 3.42 3.98
N THR A 19 20.69 3.86 4.62
CA THR A 19 20.79 5.18 5.26
C THR A 19 21.22 6.28 4.29
N LEU A 20 21.90 5.92 3.19
CA LEU A 20 22.28 6.86 2.13
C LEU A 20 21.09 7.23 1.25
N ASN A 21 21.09 8.43 0.67
CA ASN A 21 20.09 8.84 -0.32
C ASN A 21 20.07 7.83 -1.49
N ARG A 22 18.87 7.42 -1.92
CA ARG A 22 18.67 6.47 -3.04
C ARG A 22 19.45 6.84 -4.31
N ASN A 23 19.59 8.14 -4.61
CA ASN A 23 20.33 8.62 -5.77
C ASN A 23 21.86 8.44 -5.64
N MET A 24 22.37 8.40 -4.40
CA MET A 24 23.80 8.25 -4.11
C MET A 24 24.24 6.79 -3.92
N ARG A 25 23.29 5.84 -3.79
CA ARG A 25 23.62 4.41 -3.61
C ARG A 25 24.22 3.75 -4.86
N ARG A 26 24.01 4.33 -6.04
CA ARG A 26 24.50 3.80 -7.34
C ARG A 26 25.62 4.66 -7.90
N PHE A 27 26.74 4.75 -7.18
CA PHE A 27 27.89 5.56 -7.57
C PHE A 27 28.53 5.10 -8.90
N ASN A 28 28.40 3.82 -9.27
CA ASN A 28 28.94 3.26 -10.52
C ASN A 28 28.10 3.53 -11.78
N MET A 29 27.11 4.44 -11.71
CA MET A 29 26.20 4.72 -12.82
C MET A 29 26.30 6.20 -13.19
N ALA A 30 26.31 6.52 -14.49
CA ALA A 30 26.30 7.90 -14.95
C ALA A 30 25.07 8.65 -14.41
N GLU A 31 25.20 9.96 -14.20
CA GLU A 31 24.13 10.77 -13.57
C GLU A 31 22.82 10.71 -14.37
N ASN A 32 22.90 10.69 -15.70
CA ASN A 32 21.73 10.58 -16.57
C ASN A 32 21.03 9.21 -16.43
N ASP A 33 21.81 8.13 -16.46
CA ASP A 33 21.28 6.77 -16.34
C ASP A 33 20.65 6.53 -14.97
N ARG A 34 21.22 7.13 -13.91
CA ARG A 34 20.62 7.11 -12.57
C ARG A 34 19.23 7.76 -12.54
N LYS A 35 19.06 8.90 -13.20
CA LYS A 35 17.77 9.60 -13.30
C LYS A 35 16.75 8.75 -14.07
N ILE A 36 17.16 8.17 -15.20
CA ILE A 36 16.29 7.28 -15.99
C ILE A 36 15.86 6.07 -15.15
N PHE A 37 16.80 5.41 -14.48
CA PHE A 37 16.50 4.27 -13.61
C PHE A 37 15.52 4.63 -12.49
N PHE A 38 15.74 5.76 -11.82
CA PHE A 38 14.86 6.24 -10.75
C PHE A 38 13.44 6.52 -11.27
N SER A 39 13.32 7.24 -12.40
CA SER A 39 12.04 7.55 -13.03
C SER A 39 11.28 6.29 -13.46
N PHE A 40 11.97 5.31 -14.05
CA PHE A 40 11.36 4.04 -14.46
C PHE A 40 10.88 3.20 -13.27
N ASN A 41 11.62 3.24 -12.15
CA ASN A 41 11.22 2.57 -10.92
C ASN A 41 9.94 3.21 -10.33
N LEU A 42 9.89 4.55 -10.28
CA LEU A 42 8.68 5.27 -9.86
C LEU A 42 7.49 4.99 -10.79
N LEU A 43 7.72 4.97 -12.10
CA LEU A 43 6.69 4.62 -13.08
C LEU A 43 6.17 3.19 -12.86
N SER A 44 7.07 2.25 -12.58
CA SER A 44 6.68 0.86 -12.30
C SER A 44 5.79 0.80 -11.08
N VAL A 45 6.18 1.42 -9.96
CA VAL A 45 5.35 1.49 -8.75
C VAL A 45 3.98 2.09 -9.07
N PHE A 46 3.93 3.19 -9.82
CA PHE A 46 2.67 3.79 -10.24
C PHE A 46 1.79 2.81 -11.04
N LEU A 47 2.33 2.16 -12.07
CA LEU A 47 1.59 1.19 -12.88
C LEU A 47 1.06 0.01 -12.05
N PHE A 48 1.86 -0.51 -11.12
CA PHE A 48 1.45 -1.59 -10.22
C PHE A 48 0.40 -1.16 -9.18
N THR A 49 0.29 0.14 -8.89
CA THR A 49 -0.79 0.65 -8.01
C THR A 49 -2.12 0.82 -8.73
N LEU A 50 -2.15 0.89 -10.06
CA LEU A 50 -3.39 1.08 -10.82
C LEU A 50 -4.44 -0.02 -10.57
N PRO A 51 -4.12 -1.32 -10.58
CA PRO A 51 -5.10 -2.37 -10.25
C PRO A 51 -5.65 -2.21 -8.83
N ILE A 52 -4.82 -1.83 -7.86
CA ILE A 52 -5.26 -1.61 -6.48
C ILE A 52 -6.24 -0.43 -6.41
N ILE A 53 -5.90 0.69 -7.04
CA ILE A 53 -6.79 1.87 -7.10
C ILE A 53 -8.11 1.51 -7.79
N TYR A 54 -8.06 0.76 -8.89
CA TYR A 54 -9.25 0.27 -9.56
C TYR A 54 -10.09 -0.62 -8.63
N LEU A 55 -9.43 -1.56 -7.92
CA LEU A 55 -10.08 -2.44 -6.96
C LEU A 55 -10.79 -1.66 -5.84
N THR A 56 -10.21 -0.54 -5.39
CA THR A 56 -10.82 0.31 -4.35
C THR A 56 -12.01 1.13 -4.84
N LYS A 57 -12.10 1.41 -6.15
CA LYS A 57 -13.19 2.22 -6.73
C LYS A 57 -14.35 1.38 -7.24
N ALA A 58 -14.07 0.18 -7.74
CA ALA A 58 -15.10 -0.72 -8.21
C ALA A 58 -15.87 -1.27 -7.01
N ASN A 59 -17.19 -1.11 -7.04
CA ASN A 59 -18.09 -1.71 -6.06
C ASN A 59 -18.23 -3.20 -6.37
N TYR A 60 -17.25 -3.99 -5.93
CA TYR A 60 -17.33 -5.44 -6.06
C TYR A 60 -18.51 -5.92 -5.23
N LYS A 61 -19.57 -6.36 -5.90
CA LYS A 61 -20.55 -7.25 -5.28
C LYS A 61 -19.77 -8.46 -4.79
N ILE A 62 -19.76 -8.63 -3.47
CA ILE A 62 -19.20 -9.82 -2.87
C ILE A 62 -20.10 -11.01 -3.25
N CYS A 63 -19.53 -12.21 -3.30
CA CYS A 63 -20.26 -13.47 -3.47
C CYS A 63 -21.56 -13.46 -2.64
N GLU A 64 -22.63 -13.96 -3.23
CA GLU A 64 -23.98 -14.00 -2.65
C GLU A 64 -23.99 -14.66 -1.25
N GLU A 65 -23.12 -15.66 -1.04
CA GLU A 65 -22.89 -16.31 0.25
C GLU A 65 -22.48 -15.34 1.37
N ASN A 66 -21.64 -14.34 1.07
CA ASN A 66 -21.22 -13.36 2.06
C ASN A 66 -22.34 -12.37 2.39
N GLU A 67 -23.26 -12.09 1.46
CA GLU A 67 -24.46 -11.29 1.75
C GLU A 67 -25.41 -12.05 2.69
N ILE A 68 -25.58 -13.37 2.47
CA ILE A 68 -26.36 -14.24 3.36
C ILE A 68 -25.75 -14.29 4.76
N ILE A 69 -24.42 -14.46 4.86
CA ILE A 69 -23.70 -14.48 6.13
C ILE A 69 -23.82 -13.12 6.85
N TYR A 70 -23.62 -12.02 6.12
CA TYR A 70 -23.77 -10.67 6.66
C TYR A 70 -25.17 -10.48 7.25
N ASN A 71 -26.22 -10.82 6.51
CA ASN A 71 -27.60 -10.65 6.97
C ASN A 71 -27.93 -11.54 8.18
N LYS A 72 -27.39 -12.77 8.25
CA LYS A 72 -27.59 -13.67 9.38
C LYS A 72 -26.91 -13.18 10.67
N LEU A 73 -25.77 -12.52 10.54
CA LEU A 73 -24.98 -12.08 11.68
C LEU A 73 -25.25 -10.61 12.05
N ASN A 74 -25.86 -9.84 11.16
CA ASN A 74 -26.29 -8.46 11.42
C ASN A 74 -27.36 -8.46 12.53
N GLY A 75 -27.00 -7.97 13.71
CA GLY A 75 -27.87 -7.99 14.92
C GLY A 75 -27.38 -8.89 16.05
N THR A 76 -26.33 -9.70 15.84
CA THR A 76 -25.71 -10.54 16.90
C THR A 76 -24.75 -9.76 17.82
N GLY A 77 -24.69 -8.43 17.70
CA GLY A 77 -23.76 -7.57 18.45
C GLY A 77 -22.32 -7.59 17.94
N ILE A 78 -22.02 -8.38 16.91
CA ILE A 78 -20.71 -8.46 16.28
C ILE A 78 -20.62 -7.42 15.15
N ASN A 79 -19.55 -6.62 15.15
CA ASN A 79 -19.32 -5.58 14.14
C ASN A 79 -18.75 -6.22 12.85
N ILE A 80 -19.62 -6.45 11.87
CA ILE A 80 -19.28 -7.13 10.63
C ILE A 80 -19.29 -6.12 9.50
N LYS A 81 -18.19 -6.04 8.75
CA LYS A 81 -18.10 -5.17 7.58
C LYS A 81 -18.75 -5.85 6.38
N LYS A 82 -19.57 -5.09 5.65
CA LYS A 82 -20.20 -5.56 4.40
C LYS A 82 -19.18 -5.81 3.28
N GLY A 83 -17.95 -5.32 3.42
CA GLY A 83 -16.88 -5.63 2.48
C GLY A 83 -15.51 -5.11 2.91
N ILE A 84 -14.48 -5.52 2.16
CA ILE A 84 -13.07 -5.17 2.43
C ILE A 84 -12.86 -3.65 2.40
N PHE A 85 -13.58 -2.95 1.53
CA PHE A 85 -13.52 -1.49 1.37
C PHE A 85 -14.78 -0.76 1.86
N SER A 86 -15.74 -1.47 2.46
CA SER A 86 -16.89 -0.82 3.10
C SER A 86 -16.42 -0.28 4.44
N ASN A 87 -16.48 1.04 4.61
CA ASN A 87 -16.43 1.67 5.92
C ASN A 87 -17.72 1.38 6.70
#